data_AF-A0A1F8NCW9-F1
#
_entry.id   AF-A0A1F8NCW9-F1
#
_cell.length_a   1.000
_cell.length_b   1.000
_cell.length_c   1.000
_cell.angle_alpha   90.00
_cell.angle_beta   90.00
_cell.angle_gamma   90.00
#
_symmetry.space_group_name_H-M   'P 1'
#
loop_
_entity.id
_entity.type
_entity.pdbx_description
1 polymer ?
#
loop_
_entity_poly.entity_id
_entity_poly.type
_entity_poly.pdbx_seq_one_letter_code
_entity_poly.pdbx_strand_id
1 'polypeptide(L)'
;MTILDVREPGQTEGLVILSMLLEEPLAEPELRRRLRAVRGKQLAPRSHLYSSHDKWIRNLKNDGLIRESGGVLRLTGLGYWIADSQLGTPFQRYSLVMLRCQICSPLFVLRTPLPETIARNPRGYLVMDMSCPRCGDHTRRYPWGGIASRDEFIEFYNLALPELQQSAGLEARPIRLVAQKAC
;
A
#
# COMPACT_ATOMS: atom_id res chain seq x y z
N MET A 1 -21.06 -2.83 0.86
CA MET A 1 -19.89 -3.42 0.17
C MET A 1 -19.62 -2.59 -1.06
N THR A 2 -18.73 -1.60 -0.95
CA THR A 2 -18.45 -0.64 -2.03
C THR A 2 -17.50 -1.29 -3.02
N ILE A 3 -17.94 -1.42 -4.27
CA ILE A 3 -17.16 -2.02 -5.36
C ILE A 3 -15.96 -1.11 -5.63
N LEU A 4 -14.75 -1.68 -5.57
CA LEU A 4 -13.52 -0.96 -5.92
C LEU A 4 -13.59 -0.58 -7.41
N ASP A 5 -13.57 0.71 -7.71
CA ASP A 5 -13.42 1.21 -9.09
C ASP A 5 -11.95 1.01 -9.51
N VAL A 6 -11.71 -0.05 -10.27
CA VAL A 6 -10.39 -0.65 -10.50
C VAL A 6 -9.84 -0.17 -11.84
N ARG A 7 -8.80 0.67 -11.83
CA ARG A 7 -8.14 1.16 -13.07
C ARG A 7 -6.74 0.58 -13.35
N GLU A 8 -6.16 -0.25 -12.47
CA GLU A 8 -4.86 -0.90 -12.74
C GLU A 8 -4.90 -2.42 -12.54
N PRO A 9 -4.79 -3.25 -13.61
CA PRO A 9 -5.11 -4.68 -13.57
C PRO A 9 -4.11 -5.58 -12.81
N GLY A 10 -3.05 -5.03 -12.22
CA GLY A 10 -2.02 -5.80 -11.50
C GLY A 10 -2.13 -5.73 -9.97
N GLN A 11 -2.39 -4.55 -9.41
CA GLN A 11 -2.41 -4.35 -7.94
C GLN A 11 -3.74 -4.76 -7.29
N THR A 12 -4.68 -5.22 -8.11
CA THR A 12 -6.06 -5.54 -7.74
C THR A 12 -6.18 -6.84 -6.97
N GLU A 13 -5.40 -7.85 -7.32
CA GLU A 13 -5.53 -9.16 -6.69
C GLU A 13 -5.03 -9.15 -5.25
N GLY A 14 -3.96 -8.42 -4.97
CA GLY A 14 -3.50 -8.19 -3.61
C GLY A 14 -4.60 -7.54 -2.76
N LEU A 15 -5.22 -6.46 -3.27
CA LEU A 15 -6.30 -5.77 -2.57
C LEU A 15 -7.56 -6.64 -2.38
N VAL A 16 -7.90 -7.48 -3.37
CA VAL A 16 -9.02 -8.44 -3.25
C VAL A 16 -8.71 -9.52 -2.20
N ILE A 17 -7.48 -10.01 -2.13
CA ILE A 17 -7.08 -10.95 -1.08
C ILE A 17 -7.20 -10.28 0.30
N LEU A 18 -6.73 -9.04 0.44
CA LEU A 18 -6.86 -8.30 1.69
C LEU A 18 -8.33 -8.10 2.07
N SER A 19 -9.22 -7.78 1.13
CA SER A 19 -10.65 -7.63 1.42
C SER A 19 -11.31 -8.94 1.82
N MET A 20 -10.94 -10.08 1.20
CA MET A 20 -11.46 -11.40 1.62
C MET A 20 -11.00 -11.77 3.03
N LEU A 21 -9.75 -11.45 3.37
CA LEU A 21 -9.19 -11.74 4.70
C LEU A 21 -9.65 -10.76 5.79
N LEU A 22 -10.20 -9.60 5.39
CA LEU A 22 -10.86 -8.67 6.29
C LEU A 22 -12.17 -9.26 6.81
N GLU A 23 -12.92 -9.99 5.98
CA GLU A 23 -14.15 -10.66 6.36
C GLU A 23 -13.88 -11.78 7.37
N GLU A 24 -12.90 -12.65 7.08
CA GLU A 24 -12.50 -13.71 7.99
C GLU A 24 -11.09 -14.28 7.66
N PRO A 25 -10.40 -14.88 8.64
CA PRO A 25 -9.24 -15.73 8.39
C PRO A 25 -9.57 -16.91 7.48
N LEU A 26 -8.75 -17.17 6.46
CA LEU A 26 -8.99 -18.24 5.49
C LEU A 26 -7.81 -19.19 5.38
N ALA A 27 -8.08 -20.49 5.28
CA ALA A 27 -7.10 -21.44 4.81
C ALA A 27 -6.74 -21.14 3.34
N GLU A 28 -5.48 -21.35 2.95
CA GLU A 28 -5.02 -21.03 1.61
C GLU A 28 -5.84 -21.71 0.48
N PRO A 29 -6.23 -23.00 0.58
CA PRO A 29 -7.13 -23.63 -0.40
C PRO A 29 -8.49 -22.94 -0.54
N GLU A 30 -9.02 -22.41 0.57
CA GLU A 30 -10.30 -21.72 0.60
C GLU A 30 -10.19 -20.34 -0.06
N LEU A 31 -9.15 -19.58 0.29
CA LEU A 31 -8.86 -18.31 -0.37
C LEU A 31 -8.72 -18.48 -1.89
N ARG A 32 -7.99 -19.52 -2.34
CA ARG A 32 -7.88 -19.89 -3.78
C ARG A 32 -9.24 -20.16 -4.41
N ARG A 33 -10.14 -20.85 -3.70
CA ARG A 33 -11.49 -21.15 -4.19
C ARG A 33 -12.31 -19.87 -4.37
N ARG A 34 -12.33 -18.99 -3.36
CA ARG A 34 -13.05 -17.71 -3.40
C ARG A 34 -12.51 -16.76 -4.46
N LEU A 35 -11.18 -16.62 -4.57
CA LEU A 35 -10.54 -15.76 -5.56
C LEU A 35 -10.88 -16.17 -7.00
N ARG A 36 -10.93 -17.48 -7.28
CA ARG A 36 -11.37 -18.01 -8.59
C ARG A 36 -12.83 -17.65 -8.89
N ALA A 37 -13.72 -17.74 -7.91
CA ALA A 37 -15.12 -17.38 -8.06
C ALA A 37 -15.31 -15.88 -8.35
N VAL A 38 -14.49 -15.01 -7.76
CA VAL A 38 -14.50 -13.56 -8.03
C VAL A 38 -13.90 -13.24 -9.40
N ARG A 39 -12.79 -13.87 -9.79
CA ARG A 39 -12.17 -13.70 -11.13
C ARG A 39 -13.18 -13.98 -12.25
N GLY A 40 -13.96 -15.06 -12.14
CA GLY A 40 -14.96 -15.44 -13.13
C GLY A 40 -16.13 -14.44 -13.29
N LYS A 41 -16.32 -13.53 -12.33
CA LYS A 41 -17.40 -12.53 -12.33
C LYS A 41 -16.94 -11.09 -12.61
N GLN A 42 -15.69 -10.74 -12.29
CA GLN A 42 -15.25 -9.33 -12.21
C GLN A 42 -13.90 -9.02 -12.87
N LEU A 43 -13.06 -10.01 -13.17
CA LEU A 43 -11.71 -9.77 -13.71
C LEU A 43 -11.65 -10.29 -15.16
N ALA A 44 -11.09 -9.49 -16.06
CA ALA A 44 -10.99 -9.85 -17.47
C ALA A 44 -10.38 -11.26 -17.66
N PRO A 45 -10.86 -12.07 -18.63
CA PRO A 45 -10.53 -13.50 -18.78
C PRO A 45 -9.05 -13.80 -19.09
N ARG A 46 -8.18 -12.79 -19.15
CA ARG A 46 -6.75 -12.90 -19.46
C ARG A 46 -5.79 -12.45 -18.34
N SER A 47 -6.27 -12.30 -17.11
CA SER A 47 -5.37 -12.09 -15.96
C SER A 47 -4.64 -13.42 -15.61
N HIS A 48 -3.32 -13.35 -15.55
CA HIS A 48 -2.37 -14.47 -15.64
C HIS A 48 -2.64 -15.70 -14.72
N LEU A 49 -2.18 -16.86 -15.21
CA LEU A 49 -2.22 -18.23 -14.67
C LEU A 49 -1.88 -18.36 -13.17
N TYR A 50 -2.20 -19.53 -12.57
CA TYR A 50 -1.99 -19.95 -11.17
C TYR A 50 -0.68 -19.48 -10.50
N SER A 51 0.41 -19.31 -11.26
CA SER A 51 1.69 -18.78 -10.78
C SER A 51 1.62 -17.33 -10.25
N SER A 52 0.57 -16.58 -10.60
CA SER A 52 0.30 -15.24 -10.07
C SER A 52 -0.18 -15.26 -8.62
N HIS A 53 -0.99 -16.25 -8.21
CA HIS A 53 -1.61 -16.24 -6.88
C HIS A 53 -0.62 -16.58 -5.77
N ASP A 54 0.16 -17.65 -5.95
CA ASP A 54 1.21 -18.02 -4.99
C ASP A 54 2.25 -16.91 -4.86
N LYS A 55 2.51 -16.19 -5.96
CA LYS A 55 3.34 -14.99 -5.96
C LYS A 55 2.70 -13.86 -5.15
N TRP A 56 1.40 -13.61 -5.29
CA TRP A 56 0.70 -12.59 -4.50
C TRP A 56 0.68 -12.91 -3.01
N ILE A 57 0.29 -14.12 -2.62
CA ILE A 57 0.32 -14.53 -1.21
C ILE A 57 1.74 -14.38 -0.65
N ARG A 58 2.76 -14.83 -1.39
CA ARG A 58 4.16 -14.68 -0.98
C ARG A 58 4.56 -13.22 -0.84
N ASN A 59 4.18 -12.36 -1.78
CA ASN A 59 4.46 -10.93 -1.71
C ASN A 59 3.77 -10.30 -0.49
N LEU A 60 2.49 -10.56 -0.28
CA LEU A 60 1.75 -10.06 0.88
C LEU A 60 2.34 -10.53 2.21
N LYS A 61 2.85 -11.77 2.28
CA LYS A 61 3.60 -12.29 3.45
C LYS A 61 4.92 -11.54 3.62
N ASN A 62 5.71 -11.37 2.56
CA ASN A 62 6.99 -10.66 2.58
C ASN A 62 6.84 -9.16 2.89
N ASP A 63 5.70 -8.58 2.52
CA ASP A 63 5.30 -7.22 2.84
C ASP A 63 4.75 -7.09 4.27
N GLY A 64 4.61 -8.21 4.98
CA GLY A 64 4.11 -8.24 6.35
C GLY A 64 2.64 -7.82 6.45
N LEU A 65 1.87 -7.93 5.35
CA LEU A 65 0.45 -7.56 5.29
C LEU A 65 -0.44 -8.73 5.73
N ILE A 66 0.02 -9.95 5.48
CA ILE A 66 -0.63 -11.16 5.95
C ILE A 66 0.38 -12.06 6.67
N ARG A 67 -0.11 -12.85 7.61
CA ARG A 67 0.65 -13.89 8.29
C ARG A 67 -0.08 -15.22 8.19
N GLU A 68 0.67 -16.31 8.24
CA GLU A 68 0.13 -17.67 8.25
C GLU A 68 0.39 -18.31 9.61
N SER A 69 -0.63 -18.94 10.18
CA SER A 69 -0.49 -19.75 11.40
C SER A 69 -1.42 -20.96 11.29
N GLY A 70 -0.88 -22.17 11.46
CA GLY A 70 -1.65 -23.40 11.34
C GLY A 70 -2.33 -23.60 9.99
N GLY A 71 -1.72 -23.12 8.89
CA GLY A 71 -2.31 -23.18 7.54
C GLY A 71 -3.41 -22.15 7.26
N VAL A 72 -3.67 -21.24 8.20
CA VAL A 72 -4.69 -20.18 8.09
C VAL A 72 -4.01 -18.83 7.90
N LEU A 73 -4.40 -18.13 6.84
CA LEU A 73 -3.95 -16.78 6.50
C LEU A 73 -4.80 -15.74 7.26
N ARG A 74 -4.12 -14.74 7.81
CA ARG A 74 -4.72 -13.64 8.58
C ARG A 74 -4.08 -12.32 8.21
N LEU A 75 -4.86 -11.24 8.23
CA LEU A 75 -4.30 -9.89 8.15
C LEU A 75 -3.40 -9.61 9.37
N THR A 76 -2.32 -8.87 9.14
CA THR A 76 -1.55 -8.20 10.21
C THR A 76 -2.17 -6.83 10.49
N GLY A 77 -1.66 -6.08 11.47
CA GLY A 77 -2.12 -4.70 11.70
C GLY A 77 -2.00 -3.81 10.46
N LEU A 78 -0.93 -3.96 9.67
CA LEU A 78 -0.77 -3.29 8.38
C LEU A 78 -1.81 -3.75 7.36
N GLY A 79 -2.07 -5.06 7.29
CA GLY A 79 -3.09 -5.62 6.41
C GLY A 79 -4.49 -5.07 6.72
N TYR A 80 -4.85 -5.01 8.01
CA TYR A 80 -6.10 -4.41 8.47
C TYR A 80 -6.18 -2.92 8.13
N TRP A 81 -5.12 -2.17 8.36
CA TRP A 81 -5.09 -0.74 8.04
C TRP A 81 -5.34 -0.49 6.53
N ILE A 82 -4.66 -1.25 5.65
CA ILE A 82 -4.91 -1.13 4.20
C ILE A 82 -6.36 -1.50 3.85
N ALA A 83 -6.90 -2.57 4.44
CA ALA A 83 -8.21 -3.07 4.08
C ALA A 83 -9.37 -2.19 4.60
N ASP A 84 -9.25 -1.61 5.80
CA ASP A 84 -10.39 -1.06 6.54
C ASP A 84 -10.30 0.43 6.89
N SER A 85 -9.11 1.06 6.80
CA SER A 85 -8.99 2.50 7.08
C SER A 85 -9.88 3.32 6.14
N GLN A 86 -10.46 4.39 6.69
CA GLN A 86 -11.29 5.35 5.94
C GLN A 86 -10.43 6.42 5.23
N LEU A 87 -9.12 6.46 5.47
CA LEU A 87 -8.21 7.41 4.82
C LEU A 87 -7.85 6.94 3.41
N GLY A 88 -8.22 7.75 2.43
CA GLY A 88 -7.90 7.50 1.04
C GLY A 88 -8.53 6.21 0.49
N THR A 89 -7.99 5.76 -0.64
CA THR A 89 -8.38 4.48 -1.27
C THR A 89 -7.46 3.34 -0.81
N PRO A 90 -7.91 2.08 -0.87
CA PRO A 90 -7.03 0.93 -0.58
C PRO A 90 -5.74 0.93 -1.41
N PHE A 91 -5.80 1.44 -2.64
CA PHE A 91 -4.63 1.61 -3.51
C PHE A 91 -3.65 2.65 -2.96
N GLN A 92 -4.12 3.81 -2.50
CA GLN A 92 -3.27 4.83 -1.89
C GLN A 92 -2.62 4.29 -0.60
N ARG A 93 -3.38 3.56 0.23
CA ARG A 93 -2.88 2.93 1.46
C ARG A 93 -1.83 1.86 1.17
N TYR A 94 -2.09 0.98 0.22
CA TYR A 94 -1.11 -0.03 -0.22
C TYR A 94 0.17 0.64 -0.74
N SER A 95 0.02 1.63 -1.63
CA SER A 95 1.15 2.41 -2.16
C SER A 95 1.96 3.07 -1.06
N LEU A 96 1.32 3.55 0.02
CA LEU A 96 2.00 4.13 1.17
C LEU A 96 2.87 3.10 1.87
N VAL A 97 2.32 1.92 2.18
CA VAL A 97 3.08 0.84 2.84
C VAL A 97 4.26 0.36 2.00
N MET A 98 4.19 0.45 0.67
CA MET A 98 5.31 0.16 -0.22
C MET A 98 6.47 1.17 -0.13
N LEU A 99 6.29 2.32 0.55
CA LEU A 99 7.38 3.26 0.84
C LEU A 99 8.30 2.81 1.97
N ARG A 100 8.08 1.61 2.53
CA ARG A 100 8.99 0.91 3.44
C ARG A 100 10.44 0.97 2.95
N CYS A 101 11.34 1.43 3.83
CA CYS A 101 12.77 1.36 3.61
C CYS A 101 13.26 -0.08 3.64
N GLN A 102 13.79 -0.56 2.52
CA GLN A 102 14.28 -1.94 2.40
C GLN A 102 15.59 -2.16 3.17
N ILE A 103 16.40 -1.11 3.33
CA ILE A 103 17.67 -1.17 4.07
C ILE A 103 17.43 -1.32 5.58
N CYS A 104 16.38 -0.68 6.12
CA CYS A 104 16.08 -0.74 7.55
C CYS A 104 15.27 -1.99 7.97
N SER A 105 14.99 -2.90 7.04
CA SER A 105 14.34 -4.19 7.33
C SER A 105 15.15 -4.98 8.37
N PRO A 106 14.53 -5.56 9.42
CA PRO A 106 13.11 -5.85 9.58
C PRO A 106 12.27 -4.73 10.22
N LEU A 107 12.86 -3.59 10.57
CA LEU A 107 12.12 -2.50 11.21
C LEU A 107 11.29 -1.75 10.17
N PHE A 108 10.00 -1.59 10.45
CA PHE A 108 9.11 -0.88 9.55
C PHE A 108 9.38 0.63 9.64
N VAL A 109 10.25 1.12 8.75
CA VAL A 109 10.59 2.54 8.60
C VAL A 109 10.02 3.04 7.29
N LEU A 110 9.10 4.02 7.36
CA LEU A 110 8.52 4.63 6.17
C LEU A 110 9.46 5.70 5.61
N ARG A 111 9.73 5.70 4.31
CA ARG A 111 10.44 6.83 3.69
C ARG A 111 9.57 8.09 3.79
N THR A 112 10.21 9.21 4.10
CA THR A 112 9.58 10.53 4.16
C THR A 112 9.69 11.18 2.78
N PRO A 113 8.58 11.59 2.17
CA PRO A 113 8.60 12.33 0.91
C PRO A 113 9.19 13.73 1.11
N LEU A 114 9.88 14.24 0.09
CA LEU A 114 10.48 15.57 0.06
C LEU A 114 9.55 16.54 -0.68
N PRO A 115 8.75 17.37 0.01
CA PRO A 115 7.65 18.11 -0.60
C PRO A 115 8.04 19.11 -1.69
N GLU A 116 9.26 19.63 -1.60
CA GLU A 116 9.87 20.55 -2.57
C GLU A 116 10.20 19.87 -3.90
N THR A 117 10.28 18.55 -3.93
CA THR A 117 10.58 17.77 -5.14
C THR A 117 9.32 17.24 -5.84
N ILE A 118 8.13 17.49 -5.27
CA ILE A 118 6.86 17.03 -5.83
C ILE A 118 6.62 17.76 -7.16
N ALA A 119 6.60 16.99 -8.24
CA ALA A 119 6.29 17.44 -9.59
C ALA A 119 5.29 16.48 -10.26
N ARG A 120 4.85 16.79 -11.48
CA ARG A 120 4.11 15.84 -12.31
C ARG A 120 5.00 15.27 -13.40
N ASN A 121 4.83 13.99 -13.71
CA ASN A 121 5.40 13.39 -14.92
C ASN A 121 4.47 13.61 -16.14
N PRO A 122 4.93 13.31 -17.38
CA PRO A 122 4.12 13.47 -18.59
C PRO A 122 2.81 12.66 -18.62
N ARG A 123 2.68 11.66 -17.73
CA ARG A 123 1.44 10.85 -17.58
C ARG A 123 0.48 11.45 -16.54
N GLY A 124 0.81 12.60 -15.96
CA GLY A 124 0.00 13.30 -14.96
C GLY A 124 0.16 12.82 -13.52
N TYR A 125 0.94 11.76 -13.28
CA TYR A 125 1.21 11.25 -11.92
C TYR A 125 2.14 12.18 -11.16
N LEU A 126 1.94 12.27 -9.85
CA LEU A 126 2.91 12.90 -8.97
C LEU A 126 4.21 12.10 -9.00
N VAL A 127 5.34 12.79 -9.01
CA VAL A 127 6.67 12.22 -8.82
C VAL A 127 7.38 13.03 -7.77
N MET A 128 8.04 12.37 -6.85
CA MET A 128 8.76 13.04 -5.75
C MET A 128 9.94 12.22 -5.29
N ASP A 129 10.94 12.89 -4.74
CA ASP A 129 12.03 12.27 -4.04
C ASP A 129 11.60 11.89 -2.63
N MET A 130 12.21 10.85 -2.09
CA MET A 130 12.00 10.41 -0.72
C MET A 130 13.31 10.11 -0.03
N SER A 131 13.31 10.19 1.30
CA SER A 131 14.45 9.85 2.14
C SER A 131 14.02 8.94 3.28
N CYS A 132 14.81 7.92 3.57
CA CYS A 132 14.64 7.16 4.81
C CYS A 132 15.11 8.00 6.00
N PRO A 133 14.25 8.28 7.00
CA PRO A 133 14.62 9.11 8.15
C PRO A 133 15.68 8.48 9.06
N ARG A 134 16.02 7.20 8.85
CA ARG A 134 16.97 6.45 9.67
C ARG A 134 18.32 6.23 9.00
N CYS A 135 18.34 5.69 7.79
CA CYS A 135 19.60 5.40 7.08
C CYS A 135 19.96 6.41 5.99
N GLY A 136 19.09 7.39 5.70
CA GLY A 136 19.32 8.39 4.65
C GLY A 136 19.18 7.86 3.22
N ASP A 137 18.76 6.60 3.03
CA ASP A 137 18.50 6.02 1.71
C ASP A 137 17.54 6.89 0.90
N HIS A 138 17.96 7.27 -0.31
CA HIS A 138 17.23 8.19 -1.16
C HIS A 138 16.65 7.49 -2.37
N THR A 139 15.34 7.64 -2.57
CA THR A 139 14.66 7.22 -3.80
C THR A 139 14.29 8.46 -4.59
N ARG A 140 14.79 8.59 -5.83
CA ARG A 140 14.52 9.74 -6.69
C ARG A 140 13.32 9.50 -7.59
N ARG A 141 12.50 10.53 -7.78
CA ARG A 141 11.36 10.58 -8.72
C ARG A 141 10.42 9.38 -8.60
N TYR A 142 10.08 8.99 -7.39
CA TYR A 142 9.12 7.91 -7.17
C TYR A 142 7.74 8.32 -7.69
N PRO A 143 7.13 7.54 -8.60
CA PRO A 143 5.80 7.84 -9.11
C PRO A 143 4.73 7.47 -8.09
N TRP A 144 3.82 8.41 -7.82
CA TRP A 144 2.67 8.24 -6.96
C TRP A 144 1.38 8.40 -7.75
N GLY A 145 0.58 7.33 -7.76
CA GLY A 145 -0.72 7.25 -8.43
C GLY A 145 -1.90 7.57 -7.51
N GLY A 146 -3.02 7.96 -8.11
CA GLY A 146 -4.31 8.06 -7.40
C GLY A 146 -4.51 9.29 -6.54
N ILE A 147 -3.56 10.24 -6.49
CA ILE A 147 -3.73 11.53 -5.82
C ILE A 147 -3.55 12.65 -6.84
N ALA A 148 -4.48 13.60 -6.85
CA ALA A 148 -4.53 14.63 -7.87
C ALA A 148 -3.54 15.74 -7.59
N SER A 149 -3.24 16.11 -6.35
CA SER A 149 -2.41 17.29 -6.07
C SER A 149 -1.34 17.09 -4.99
N ARG A 150 -0.36 18.01 -4.95
CA ARG A 150 0.66 18.06 -3.90
C ARG A 150 0.03 18.17 -2.51
N ASP A 151 -0.93 19.06 -2.34
CA ASP A 151 -1.53 19.34 -1.04
C ASP A 151 -2.37 18.14 -0.55
N GLU A 152 -3.15 17.53 -1.45
CA GLU A 152 -3.88 16.29 -1.17
C GLU A 152 -2.95 15.14 -0.76
N PHE A 153 -1.78 15.03 -1.41
CA PHE A 153 -0.78 14.03 -1.03
C PHE A 153 -0.23 14.29 0.38
N ILE A 154 0.14 15.53 0.68
CA ILE A 154 0.69 15.91 1.98
C ILE A 154 -0.33 15.70 3.10
N GLU A 155 -1.58 16.07 2.86
CA GLU A 155 -2.70 15.85 3.78
C GLU A 155 -2.91 14.36 4.03
N PHE A 156 -3.06 13.56 2.97
CA PHE A 156 -3.19 12.10 3.10
C PHE A 156 -2.03 11.49 3.88
N TYR A 157 -0.79 11.82 3.55
CA TYR A 157 0.39 11.29 4.22
C TYR A 157 0.40 11.63 5.71
N ASN A 158 0.16 12.89 6.06
CA ASN A 158 0.18 13.35 7.45
C ASN A 158 -0.97 12.76 8.28
N LEU A 159 -2.15 12.54 7.69
CA LEU A 159 -3.28 11.87 8.36
C LEU A 159 -3.04 10.36 8.51
N ALA A 160 -2.44 9.70 7.51
CA ALA A 160 -2.19 8.27 7.52
C ALA A 160 -1.09 7.85 8.51
N LEU A 161 -0.12 8.73 8.77
CA LEU A 161 1.02 8.43 9.62
C LEU A 161 0.65 7.98 11.05
N PRO A 162 -0.19 8.72 11.81
CA PRO A 162 -0.60 8.29 13.14
C PRO A 162 -1.31 6.92 13.14
N GLU A 163 -2.19 6.65 12.18
CA GLU A 163 -2.89 5.36 12.09
C GLU A 163 -1.90 4.21 11.83
N LEU A 164 -0.92 4.43 10.96
CA LEU A 164 0.12 3.46 10.66
C LEU A 164 1.06 3.21 11.85
N GLN A 165 1.42 4.25 12.60
CA GLN A 165 2.23 4.13 13.82
C GLN A 165 1.53 3.23 14.86
N GLN A 166 0.22 3.40 15.04
CA GLN A 166 -0.58 2.56 15.93
C GLN A 166 -0.73 1.12 15.43
N SER A 167 -0.95 0.94 14.13
CA SER A 167 -1.23 -0.37 13.54
C SER A 167 -0.01 -1.27 13.38
N ALA A 168 1.19 -0.68 13.26
CA ALA A 168 2.39 -1.40 12.87
C ALA A 168 3.62 -1.16 13.77
N GLY A 169 3.51 -0.33 14.81
CA GLY A 169 4.67 0.05 15.64
C GLY A 169 5.76 0.77 14.82
N LEU A 170 5.31 1.59 13.87
CA LEU A 170 6.13 2.16 12.79
C LEU A 170 6.89 3.42 13.23
N GLU A 171 8.14 3.56 12.76
CA GLU A 171 8.90 4.82 12.86
C GLU A 171 8.76 5.62 11.57
N ALA A 172 8.21 6.84 11.66
CA ALA A 172 8.11 7.78 10.55
C ALA A 172 8.03 9.22 11.06
N ARG A 173 8.24 10.17 10.15
CA ARG A 173 8.22 11.60 10.45
C ARG A 173 7.15 12.30 9.62
N PRO A 174 6.35 13.19 10.22
CA PRO A 174 5.39 14.00 9.48
C PRO A 174 6.11 14.92 8.50
N ILE A 175 5.44 15.21 7.39
CA ILE A 175 5.88 16.25 6.47
C ILE A 175 5.68 17.60 7.15
N ARG A 176 6.77 18.30 7.42
CA ARG A 176 6.74 19.70 7.83
C ARG A 176 6.93 20.55 6.57
N LEU A 177 5.90 21.31 6.20
CA LEU A 177 6.07 22.37 5.22
C LEU A 177 7.04 23.39 5.82
N VAL A 178 8.22 23.53 5.23
CA VAL A 178 9.10 24.65 5.55
C VAL A 178 8.33 25.88 5.11
N ALA A 179 7.96 26.74 6.07
CA ALA A 179 7.38 28.04 5.76
C ALA A 179 8.34 28.73 4.80
N GLN A 180 7.92 28.91 3.55
CA GLN A 180 8.64 29.76 2.62
C GLN A 180 8.68 31.11 3.32
N LYS A 181 9.88 31.57 3.71
CA LYS A 181 10.05 32.97 4.10
C LYS A 181 9.52 33.77 2.92
N ALA A 182 8.43 34.49 3.13
CA ALA A 182 7.98 35.48 2.19
C ALA A 182 9.15 36.44 1.99
N CYS A 183 9.75 36.41 0.79
CA CYS A 183 10.66 37.45 0.33
C CYS A 183 9.84 38.65 -0.14
#